data_AF-A0A249NSA9-F1
#
_entry.id   AF-A0A249NSA9-F1
#
_cell.length_a   1.000
_cell.length_b   1.000
_cell.length_c   1.000
_cell.angle_alpha   90.00
_cell.angle_beta   90.00
_cell.angle_gamma   90.00
#
_symmetry.space_group_name_H-M   'P 1'
#
loop_
_entity.id
_entity.type
_entity.pdbx_description
1 polymer ?
#
loop_
_entity_poly.entity_id
_entity_poly.type
_entity_poly.pdbx_seq_one_letter_code
_entity_poly.pdbx_strand_id
1 'polypeptide(L)'
;MPELRKWPRLQNARDLLRYAGWDTPLGDRIRILATLDEMGTLTLAECLSAVREGRPMQTVASMILSGVLEVDLDNALLGPDTVVRRGQN
;
A
#
# COMPACT_ATOMS: atom_id res chain seq x y z
N MET A 1 17.07 22.13 -0.78
CA MET A 1 16.13 22.06 0.35
C MET A 1 16.20 20.67 1.02
N PRO A 2 17.17 20.41 1.92
CA PRO A 2 17.30 19.11 2.61
C PRO A 2 16.13 18.79 3.55
N GLU A 3 15.52 19.81 4.17
CA GLU A 3 14.45 19.63 5.15
C GLU A 3 13.16 19.03 4.56
N LEU A 4 12.88 19.27 3.27
CA LEU A 4 11.74 18.65 2.58
C LEU A 4 11.88 17.13 2.47
N ARG A 5 13.11 16.58 2.47
CA ARG A 5 13.32 15.11 2.44
C ARG A 5 12.87 14.43 3.73
N LYS A 6 12.70 15.18 4.82
CA LYS A 6 12.21 14.65 6.11
C LYS A 6 10.69 14.62 6.19
N TRP A 7 9.98 15.17 5.21
CA TRP A 7 8.52 15.19 5.22
C TRP A 7 7.97 13.80 4.86
N PRO A 8 7.08 13.22 5.69
CA PRO A 8 6.57 11.87 5.47
C PRO A 8 6.03 11.65 4.06
N ARG A 9 5.22 12.58 3.53
CA ARG A 9 4.65 12.47 2.17
C ARG A 9 5.71 12.26 1.10
N LEU A 10 6.78 13.06 1.12
CA LEU A 10 7.81 12.96 0.08
C LEU A 10 8.61 11.67 0.22
N GLN A 11 8.91 11.24 1.44
CA GLN A 11 9.64 10.00 1.68
C GLN A 11 8.81 8.76 1.31
N ASN A 12 7.56 8.70 1.77
CA ASN A 12 6.62 7.63 1.42
C ASN A 12 6.40 7.51 -0.08
N ALA A 13 6.19 8.64 -0.77
CA ALA A 13 6.03 8.66 -2.23
C ALA A 13 7.27 8.10 -2.94
N ARG A 14 8.49 8.52 -2.51
CA ARG A 14 9.74 7.97 -3.07
C ARG A 14 9.88 6.48 -2.81
N ASP A 15 9.42 6.00 -1.66
CA ASP A 15 9.50 4.59 -1.29
C ASP A 15 8.56 3.73 -2.14
N LEU A 16 7.31 4.19 -2.32
CA LEU A 16 6.33 3.54 -3.18
C LEU A 16 6.76 3.55 -4.66
N LEU A 17 7.26 4.67 -5.18
CA LEU A 17 7.64 4.82 -6.59
C LEU A 17 8.69 3.82 -7.08
N ARG A 18 9.46 3.19 -6.16
CA ARG A 18 10.36 2.07 -6.49
C ARG A 18 9.63 0.86 -7.10
N TYR A 19 8.32 0.80 -6.97
CA TYR A 19 7.46 -0.31 -7.38
C TYR A 19 6.47 0.06 -8.48
N ALA A 20 6.58 1.24 -9.09
CA ALA A 20 5.62 1.74 -10.08
C ALA A 20 5.48 0.89 -11.37
N GLY A 21 6.42 0.00 -11.64
CA GLY A 21 6.38 -0.92 -12.79
C GLY A 21 5.90 -2.34 -12.45
N TRP A 22 5.33 -2.57 -11.27
CA TRP A 22 4.88 -3.91 -10.86
C TRP A 22 3.40 -4.13 -11.14
N ASP A 23 3.09 -5.24 -11.83
CA ASP A 23 1.73 -5.70 -12.04
C ASP A 23 1.31 -6.67 -10.92
N THR A 24 0.29 -6.28 -10.14
CA THR A 24 -0.25 -7.12 -9.08
C THR A 24 -0.98 -8.35 -9.64
N PRO A 25 -0.63 -9.58 -9.22
CA PRO A 25 -1.39 -10.77 -9.58
C PRO A 25 -2.87 -10.66 -9.22
N LEU A 26 -3.75 -11.10 -10.12
CA LEU A 26 -5.20 -11.00 -9.94
C LEU A 26 -5.69 -11.65 -8.65
N GLY A 27 -5.16 -12.84 -8.32
CA GLY A 27 -5.54 -13.59 -7.12
C GLY A 27 -5.21 -12.84 -5.83
N ASP A 28 -4.05 -12.18 -5.76
CA ASP A 28 -3.66 -11.37 -4.61
C ASP A 28 -4.53 -10.12 -4.48
N ARG A 29 -4.81 -9.44 -5.59
CA ARG A 29 -5.71 -8.27 -5.60
C ARG A 29 -7.11 -8.64 -5.08
N ILE A 30 -7.70 -9.72 -5.60
CA ILE A 30 -9.04 -10.16 -5.19
C ILE A 30 -9.04 -10.52 -3.69
N ARG A 31 -8.02 -11.23 -3.22
CA ARG A 31 -7.95 -11.65 -1.81
C ARG A 31 -7.89 -10.47 -0.86
N ILE A 32 -7.00 -9.50 -1.12
CA ILE A 32 -6.87 -8.31 -0.28
C ILE A 32 -8.17 -7.50 -0.27
N LEU A 33 -8.79 -7.31 -1.44
CA LEU A 33 -10.04 -6.56 -1.56
C LEU A 33 -11.21 -7.26 -0.86
N ALA A 34 -11.33 -8.58 -0.97
CA ALA A 34 -12.36 -9.33 -0.27
C ALA A 34 -12.21 -9.22 1.26
N THR A 35 -10.99 -9.33 1.78
CA THR A 35 -10.75 -9.15 3.22
C THR A 35 -11.04 -7.70 3.66
N LEU A 36 -10.73 -6.70 2.84
CA LEU A 36 -11.11 -5.31 3.11
C LEU A 36 -12.64 -5.12 3.12
N ASP A 37 -13.38 -5.79 2.25
CA ASP A 37 -14.85 -5.72 2.23
C ASP A 37 -15.46 -6.34 3.50
N GLU A 38 -14.81 -7.34 4.09
CA GLU A 38 -15.23 -8.00 5.33
C GLU A 38 -14.85 -7.20 6.60
N MET A 39 -13.62 -6.66 6.64
CA MET A 39 -13.06 -6.03 7.85
C MET A 39 -13.16 -4.50 7.85
N GLY A 40 -13.47 -3.88 6.71
CA GLY A 40 -13.49 -2.43 6.49
C GLY A 40 -12.10 -1.81 6.33
N THR A 41 -11.14 -2.19 7.17
CA THR A 41 -9.74 -1.75 7.11
C THR A 41 -8.79 -2.89 7.38
N LEU A 42 -7.57 -2.79 6.86
CA LEU A 42 -6.44 -3.65 7.22
C LEU A 42 -5.26 -2.78 7.66
N THR A 43 -4.28 -3.39 8.32
CA THR A 43 -2.94 -2.83 8.48
C THR A 43 -2.08 -3.17 7.26
N LEU A 44 -1.01 -2.42 7.04
CA LEU A 44 -0.07 -2.70 5.97
C LEU A 44 0.56 -4.10 6.14
N ALA A 45 0.86 -4.50 7.38
CA ALA A 45 1.35 -5.84 7.69
C ALA A 45 0.36 -6.95 7.28
N GLU A 46 -0.93 -6.78 7.56
CA GLU A 46 -1.96 -7.75 7.14
C GLU A 46 -2.08 -7.84 5.63
N CYS A 47 -2.02 -6.71 4.91
CA CYS A 47 -1.99 -6.71 3.45
C CYS A 47 -0.78 -7.49 2.91
N LEU A 48 0.42 -7.28 3.49
CA LEU A 48 1.62 -8.00 3.09
C LEU A 48 1.49 -9.51 3.33
N SER A 49 0.91 -9.92 4.48
CA SER A 49 0.66 -11.33 4.81
C SER A 49 -0.41 -11.99 3.95
N ALA A 50 -1.35 -11.21 3.37
CA ALA A 50 -2.39 -11.73 2.48
C ALA A 50 -1.88 -12.10 1.07
N VAL A 51 -0.72 -11.59 0.66
CA VAL A 51 -0.10 -11.90 -0.63
C VAL A 51 0.37 -13.37 -0.66
N ARG A 52 0.01 -14.11 -1.70
CA ARG A 52 0.38 -15.52 -1.88
C ARG A 52 1.14 -15.81 -3.17
N GLU A 53 0.90 -15.06 -4.24
CA GLU A 53 1.48 -15.33 -5.57
C GLU A 53 2.63 -14.36 -5.89
N GLY A 54 2.42 -13.07 -5.64
CA GLY A 54 3.37 -12.01 -5.90
C GLY A 54 4.40 -11.80 -4.80
N ARG A 55 5.24 -10.77 -4.98
CA ARG A 55 6.14 -10.32 -3.91
C ARG A 55 5.38 -9.33 -3.02
N PRO A 56 5.30 -9.55 -1.68
CA PRO A 56 4.39 -8.79 -0.81
C PRO A 56 4.46 -7.27 -0.95
N MET A 57 5.66 -6.69 -0.81
CA MET A 57 5.80 -5.23 -0.83
C MET A 57 5.51 -4.65 -2.21
N GLN A 58 5.96 -5.31 -3.28
CA GLN A 58 5.70 -4.89 -4.66
C GLN A 58 4.19 -4.88 -4.95
N THR A 59 3.50 -5.97 -4.58
CA THR A 59 2.06 -6.15 -4.78
C THR A 59 1.25 -5.08 -4.05
N VAL A 60 1.55 -4.82 -2.77
CA VAL A 60 0.80 -3.82 -1.99
C VAL A 60 1.14 -2.40 -2.45
N ALA A 61 2.41 -2.11 -2.74
CA ALA A 61 2.82 -0.77 -3.20
C ALA A 61 2.22 -0.41 -4.57
N SER A 62 2.18 -1.33 -5.53
CA SER A 62 1.54 -1.08 -6.84
C SER A 62 0.04 -0.87 -6.70
N MET A 63 -0.62 -1.56 -5.75
CA MET A 63 -2.04 -1.32 -5.46
C MET A 63 -2.28 0.05 -4.81
N ILE A 64 -1.37 0.54 -3.96
CA ILE A 64 -1.42 1.91 -3.44
C ILE A 64 -1.19 2.93 -4.56
N LEU A 65 -0.16 2.74 -5.38
CA LEU A 65 0.17 3.65 -6.50
C LEU A 65 -0.93 3.75 -7.55
N SER A 66 -1.67 2.67 -7.80
CA SER A 66 -2.80 2.64 -8.73
C SER A 66 -4.12 3.12 -8.12
N GLY A 67 -4.14 3.48 -6.83
CA GLY A 67 -5.35 3.94 -6.14
C GLY A 67 -6.36 2.85 -5.80
N VAL A 68 -5.98 1.57 -5.94
CA VAL A 68 -6.83 0.44 -5.49
C VAL A 68 -6.84 0.37 -3.96
N LEU A 69 -5.73 0.74 -3.32
CA LEU A 69 -5.60 0.86 -1.87
C LEU A 69 -5.25 2.30 -1.50
N GLU A 70 -5.81 2.77 -0.39
CA GLU A 70 -5.55 4.10 0.17
C GLU A 70 -4.84 4.00 1.52
N VAL A 71 -3.87 4.88 1.74
CA VAL A 71 -3.11 5.04 2.99
C VAL A 71 -2.86 6.52 3.26
N ASP A 72 -2.67 6.88 4.52
CA ASP A 72 -2.22 8.22 4.90
C ASP A 72 -0.72 8.37 4.62
N LEU A 73 -0.36 9.33 3.77
CA LEU A 73 1.03 9.62 3.40
C LEU A 73 1.62 10.79 4.19
N ASP A 74 0.80 11.58 4.88
CA ASP A 74 1.18 12.88 5.43
C ASP A 74 1.65 12.83 6.87
N ASN A 75 0.96 12.05 7.70
CA ASN A 75 1.13 12.15 9.15
C ASN A 75 2.33 11.36 9.67
N ALA A 76 2.68 10.24 9.04
CA ALA A 76 3.80 9.39 9.44
C ALA A 76 4.40 8.63 8.25
N LEU A 77 5.61 8.10 8.44
CA LEU A 77 6.15 7.13 7.49
C LEU A 77 5.29 5.87 7.47
N LEU A 78 5.15 5.26 6.30
CA LEU A 78 4.46 3.98 6.16
C LEU A 78 5.14 2.94 7.03
N GLY A 79 4.36 2.29 7.88
CA GLY A 79 4.81 1.28 8.82
C GLY A 79 3.84 0.09 8.87
N PRO A 80 4.16 -0.94 9.65
CA PRO A 80 3.34 -2.15 9.73
C PRO A 80 1.89 -1.83 10.15
N ASP A 81 1.71 -0.89 11.06
CA ASP A 81 0.39 -0.49 11.61
C ASP A 81 -0.32 0.58 10.77
N THR A 82 0.24 1.00 9.63
CA THR A 82 -0.44 1.95 8.74
C THR A 82 -1.77 1.37 8.30
N VAL A 83 -2.85 2.10 8.55
CA VAL A 83 -4.20 1.71 8.14
C VAL A 83 -4.32 1.81 6.62
N VAL A 84 -4.71 0.71 6.01
CA VAL A 84 -5.03 0.53 4.60
C VAL A 84 -6.53 0.45 4.44
N ARG A 85 -7.05 1.22 3.47
CA ARG A 85 -8.45 1.21 3.06
C ARG A 85 -8.59 0.82 1.60
N ARG A 86 -9.79 0.37 1.23
CA ARG A 86 -10.15 0.23 -0.18
C ARG A 86 -10.27 1.60 -0.82
N GLY A 87 -9.56 1.82 -1.91
CA GLY A 87 -9.65 3.06 -2.68
C GLY A 87 -10.98 3.18 -3.42
N GLN A 88 -11.40 4.41 -3.67
CA GLN A 88 -12.71 4.72 -4.29
C GLN A 88 -12.68 4.80 -5.84
N ASN A 89 -11.64 4.24 -6.49
CA ASN A 89 -11.51 4.26 -7.96
C ASN A 89 -12.77 3.79 -8.70
#